data_AF-A0A496X324-F1
#
_entry.id   AF-A0A496X324-F1
#
_cell.length_a   1.000
_cell.length_b   1.000
_cell.length_c   1.000
_cell.angle_alpha   90.00
_cell.angle_beta   90.00
_cell.angle_gamma   90.00
#
_symmetry.space_group_name_H-M   'P 1'
#
loop_
_entity.id
_entity.type
_entity.pdbx_description
1 polymer ?
#
loop_
_entity_poly.entity_id
_entity_poly.type
_entity_poly.pdbx_seq_one_letter_code
_entity_poly.pdbx_strand_id
1 'polypeptide(L)'
;MKISPKSTLITIEELENLGFNDDHFQSIHHWGNFAGKDSSLKSYKVYLAGVRSFQQGSNNFKISEKLAQCFSLAQAEKEEIIFTVLCGHVNGKIGNKKASDNEQNFERGLYIVTLNNQQPISANADDKRVAHKSIMVNKENCKFGKAANLSNRRKNYYKTFGEENVNFQPIFSLSEIDVAEKEVLKKLRQFRQLSPSGYRTEWLYGVSSYSIANITELVLISLGFPYKDLRLDKKGT
;
A
#
# COMPACT_ATOMS: atom_id res chain seq x y z
N MET A 1 -16.58 16.08 -22.16
CA MET A 1 -17.26 15.07 -23.00
C MET A 1 -18.56 14.66 -22.31
N LYS A 2 -19.69 14.53 -23.02
CA LYS A 2 -20.96 14.08 -22.39
C LYS A 2 -20.86 12.59 -22.10
N ILE A 3 -21.03 12.19 -20.84
CA ILE A 3 -20.93 10.78 -20.42
C ILE A 3 -22.22 10.03 -20.79
N SER A 4 -22.06 8.94 -21.53
CA SER A 4 -23.12 8.04 -22.00
C SER A 4 -22.56 6.63 -22.19
N PRO A 5 -23.38 5.56 -22.18
CA PRO A 5 -22.88 4.20 -22.39
C PRO A 5 -22.06 4.05 -23.68
N LYS A 6 -22.53 4.66 -24.78
CA LYS A 6 -21.82 4.66 -26.07
C LYS A 6 -20.46 5.37 -26.00
N SER A 7 -20.41 6.57 -25.41
CA SER A 7 -19.12 7.29 -25.27
C SER A 7 -18.17 6.56 -24.33
N THR A 8 -18.68 5.91 -23.27
CA THR A 8 -17.86 5.11 -22.36
C THR A 8 -17.23 3.91 -23.07
N LEU A 9 -17.96 3.22 -23.94
CA LEU A 9 -17.40 2.12 -24.75
C LEU A 9 -16.21 2.60 -25.60
N ILE A 10 -16.37 3.74 -26.30
CA ILE A 10 -15.30 4.35 -27.08
C ILE A 10 -14.10 4.69 -26.19
N THR A 11 -14.34 5.31 -25.02
CA THR A 11 -13.26 5.61 -24.06
C THR A 11 -12.52 4.35 -23.60
N ILE A 12 -13.22 3.24 -23.37
CA ILE A 12 -12.59 1.98 -22.98
C ILE A 12 -11.71 1.44 -24.11
N GLU A 13 -12.20 1.44 -25.36
CA GLU A 13 -11.42 0.97 -26.52
C GLU A 13 -10.15 1.81 -26.71
N GLU A 14 -10.25 3.13 -26.61
CA GLU A 14 -9.09 4.03 -26.68
C GLU A 14 -8.10 3.78 -25.53
N LEU A 15 -8.59 3.57 -24.32
CA LEU A 15 -7.74 3.23 -23.18
C LEU A 15 -7.04 1.87 -23.37
N GLU A 16 -7.73 0.85 -23.86
CA GLU A 16 -7.13 -0.47 -24.14
C GLU A 16 -6.03 -0.38 -25.19
N ASN A 17 -6.22 0.44 -26.24
CA ASN A 17 -5.18 0.70 -27.24
C ASN A 17 -3.92 1.36 -26.65
N LEU A 18 -4.05 2.06 -25.52
CA LEU A 18 -2.95 2.65 -24.77
C LEU A 18 -2.33 1.68 -23.73
N GLY A 19 -2.88 0.47 -23.57
CA GLY A 19 -2.41 -0.53 -22.59
C GLY A 19 -3.24 -0.64 -21.30
N PHE A 20 -4.43 -0.02 -21.25
CA PHE A 20 -5.36 -0.22 -20.14
C PHE A 20 -5.92 -1.65 -20.15
N ASN A 21 -6.08 -2.27 -18.98
CA ASN A 21 -6.45 -3.68 -18.86
C ASN A 21 -7.37 -3.91 -17.65
N ASP A 22 -7.73 -5.17 -17.40
CA ASP A 22 -8.64 -5.55 -16.32
C ASP A 22 -8.12 -5.15 -14.92
N ASP A 23 -6.82 -5.24 -14.67
CA ASP A 23 -6.24 -4.86 -13.37
C ASP A 23 -6.40 -3.35 -13.12
N HIS A 24 -6.14 -2.54 -14.16
CA HIS A 24 -6.36 -1.10 -14.11
C HIS A 24 -7.83 -0.77 -13.90
N PHE A 25 -8.74 -1.45 -14.61
CA PHE A 25 -10.18 -1.27 -14.44
C PHE A 25 -10.64 -1.60 -13.03
N GLN A 26 -10.23 -2.75 -12.48
CA GLN A 26 -10.56 -3.16 -11.12
C GLN A 26 -10.11 -2.12 -10.10
N SER A 27 -8.96 -1.47 -10.33
CA SER A 27 -8.44 -0.44 -9.44
C SER A 27 -9.35 0.79 -9.33
N ILE A 28 -10.12 1.16 -10.37
CA ILE A 28 -11.08 2.28 -10.37
C ILE A 28 -12.51 1.86 -10.07
N HIS A 29 -12.83 0.58 -10.30
CA HIS A 29 -14.14 -0.03 -10.10
C HIS A 29 -14.44 -0.36 -8.62
N HIS A 30 -13.43 -0.82 -7.85
CA HIS A 30 -13.66 -1.27 -6.47
C HIS A 30 -13.49 -0.17 -5.40
N TRP A 31 -14.53 0.01 -4.59
CA TRP A 31 -14.46 0.67 -3.29
C TRP A 31 -14.25 -0.39 -2.19
N GLY A 32 -12.99 -0.65 -1.84
CA GLY A 32 -12.64 -1.54 -0.73
C GLY A 32 -12.65 -3.04 -1.08
N ASN A 33 -12.05 -3.83 -0.19
CA ASN A 33 -11.64 -5.24 -0.35
C ASN A 33 -12.79 -6.27 -0.53
N PHE A 34 -13.95 -5.89 -1.07
CA PHE A 34 -15.06 -6.82 -1.32
C PHE A 34 -15.10 -7.22 -2.80
N ALA A 35 -14.71 -8.48 -3.06
CA ALA A 35 -14.90 -9.14 -4.34
C ALA A 35 -16.40 -9.37 -4.58
N GLY A 36 -17.03 -8.46 -5.34
CA GLY A 36 -18.37 -8.65 -5.91
C GLY A 36 -18.30 -9.30 -7.30
N LYS A 37 -19.39 -9.96 -7.71
CA LYS A 37 -19.53 -10.64 -9.01
C LYS A 37 -19.05 -9.76 -10.17
N ASP A 38 -18.11 -10.33 -10.92
CA ASP A 38 -17.63 -9.91 -12.24
C ASP A 38 -17.33 -8.42 -12.43
N SER A 39 -16.13 -8.04 -12.00
CA SER A 39 -15.58 -6.69 -12.14
C SER A 39 -14.57 -6.58 -13.28
N SER A 40 -14.80 -7.34 -14.36
CA SER A 40 -13.97 -7.29 -15.57
C SER A 40 -14.40 -6.18 -16.52
N LEU A 41 -13.48 -5.70 -17.36
CA LEU A 41 -13.82 -4.82 -18.49
C LEU A 41 -14.82 -5.49 -19.41
N LYS A 42 -14.65 -6.79 -19.66
CA LYS A 42 -15.55 -7.57 -20.52
C LYS A 42 -16.99 -7.46 -20.05
N SER A 43 -17.26 -7.68 -18.78
CA SER A 43 -18.62 -7.66 -18.25
C SER A 43 -19.18 -6.24 -18.12
N TYR A 44 -18.33 -5.24 -17.87
CA TYR A 44 -18.74 -3.86 -17.94
C TYR A 44 -19.12 -3.44 -19.38
N LYS A 45 -18.36 -3.85 -20.40
CA LYS A 45 -18.69 -3.63 -21.82
C LYS A 45 -20.03 -4.27 -22.19
N VAL A 46 -20.28 -5.51 -21.76
CA VAL A 46 -21.57 -6.19 -21.98
C VAL A 46 -22.72 -5.39 -21.36
N TYR A 47 -22.55 -4.89 -20.14
CA TYR A 47 -23.52 -4.01 -19.49
C TYR A 47 -23.76 -2.73 -20.30
N LEU A 48 -22.69 -2.05 -20.74
CA LEU A 48 -22.78 -0.79 -21.51
C LEU A 48 -23.51 -0.99 -22.85
N ALA A 49 -23.33 -2.14 -23.50
CA ALA A 49 -24.03 -2.47 -24.74
C ALA A 49 -25.55 -2.68 -24.53
N GLY A 50 -25.96 -3.12 -23.33
CA GLY A 50 -27.36 -3.39 -23.00
C GLY A 50 -28.16 -2.19 -22.48
N VAL A 51 -27.50 -1.07 -22.13
CA VAL A 51 -28.15 0.09 -21.50
C VAL A 51 -28.21 1.32 -22.41
N ARG A 52 -29.37 1.99 -22.44
CA ARG A 52 -29.57 3.20 -23.27
C ARG A 52 -28.97 4.46 -22.65
N SER A 53 -29.03 4.59 -21.33
CA SER A 53 -28.53 5.74 -20.59
C SER A 53 -28.12 5.34 -19.18
N PHE A 54 -27.29 6.18 -18.56
CA PHE A 54 -27.01 6.06 -17.13
C PHE A 54 -28.04 6.83 -16.31
N GLN A 55 -28.37 6.31 -15.14
CA GLN A 55 -28.91 7.14 -14.07
C GLN A 55 -27.77 7.99 -13.49
N GLN A 56 -27.96 9.31 -13.44
CA GLN A 56 -26.97 10.23 -12.88
C GLN A 56 -26.63 9.85 -11.43
N GLY A 57 -25.34 9.82 -11.09
CA GLY A 57 -24.86 9.44 -9.76
C GLY A 57 -24.86 7.94 -9.45
N SER A 58 -25.34 7.08 -10.37
CA SER A 58 -25.21 5.62 -10.24
C SER A 58 -23.74 5.19 -10.22
N ASN A 59 -23.47 4.00 -9.70
CA ASN A 59 -22.11 3.46 -9.68
C ASN A 59 -21.51 3.38 -11.09
N ASN A 60 -22.30 2.91 -12.06
CA ASN A 60 -21.87 2.81 -13.45
C ASN A 60 -21.59 4.18 -14.09
N PHE A 61 -22.37 5.21 -13.73
CA PHE A 61 -22.07 6.59 -14.14
C PHE A 61 -20.73 7.07 -13.58
N LYS A 62 -20.49 6.86 -12.28
CA LYS A 62 -19.23 7.25 -11.62
C LYS A 62 -18.02 6.51 -12.17
N ILE A 63 -18.16 5.22 -12.51
CA ILE A 63 -17.10 4.45 -13.18
C ILE A 63 -16.80 5.05 -14.55
N SER A 64 -17.83 5.46 -15.30
CA SER A 64 -17.65 6.15 -16.58
C SER A 64 -16.98 7.52 -16.44
N GLU A 65 -17.29 8.29 -15.39
CA GLU A 65 -16.58 9.53 -15.05
C GLU A 65 -15.09 9.28 -14.83
N LYS A 66 -14.78 8.23 -14.05
CA LYS A 66 -13.39 7.83 -13.78
C LYS A 66 -12.65 7.41 -15.04
N LEU A 67 -13.26 6.59 -15.90
CA LEU A 67 -12.68 6.20 -17.19
C LEU A 67 -12.39 7.42 -18.08
N ALA A 68 -13.35 8.35 -18.18
CA ALA A 68 -13.15 9.58 -18.95
C ALA A 68 -11.99 10.42 -18.39
N GLN A 69 -11.85 10.48 -17.07
CA GLN A 69 -10.72 11.16 -16.42
C GLN A 69 -9.39 10.44 -16.68
N CYS A 70 -9.34 9.10 -16.59
CA CYS A 70 -8.15 8.31 -16.93
C CYS A 70 -7.72 8.61 -18.37
N PHE A 71 -8.65 8.63 -19.31
CA PHE A 71 -8.37 8.91 -20.71
C PHE A 71 -7.84 10.33 -20.92
N SER A 72 -8.47 11.33 -20.29
CA SER A 72 -7.98 12.71 -20.36
C SER A 72 -6.56 12.88 -19.80
N LEU A 73 -6.22 12.15 -18.73
CA LEU A 73 -4.87 12.17 -18.16
C LEU A 73 -3.87 11.45 -19.08
N ALA A 74 -4.25 10.30 -19.62
CA ALA A 74 -3.41 9.55 -20.56
C ALA A 74 -3.11 10.36 -21.83
N GLN A 75 -4.08 11.13 -22.35
CA GLN A 75 -3.88 12.02 -23.50
C GLN A 75 -2.97 13.22 -23.20
N ALA A 76 -2.88 13.63 -21.93
CA ALA A 76 -2.03 14.75 -21.50
C ALA A 76 -0.58 14.32 -21.24
N GLU A 77 -0.34 13.01 -21.11
CA GLU A 77 0.97 12.45 -20.82
C GLU A 77 1.85 12.50 -22.07
N LYS A 78 3.08 13.01 -21.91
CA LYS A 78 4.05 13.14 -23.02
C LYS A 78 5.05 11.99 -23.06
N GLU A 79 5.13 11.23 -21.97
CA GLU A 79 6.05 10.13 -21.76
C GLU A 79 5.28 8.78 -21.73
N GLU A 80 5.92 7.74 -21.21
CA GLU A 80 5.30 6.43 -21.04
C GLU A 80 4.09 6.48 -20.08
N ILE A 81 2.96 5.93 -20.50
CA ILE A 81 1.72 5.94 -19.71
C ILE A 81 1.79 4.88 -18.61
N ILE A 82 1.80 5.33 -17.36
CA ILE A 82 1.77 4.45 -16.18
C ILE A 82 0.35 4.45 -15.58
N PHE A 83 -0.51 3.54 -16.07
CA PHE A 83 -1.92 3.50 -15.68
C PHE A 83 -2.20 3.30 -14.19
N THR A 84 -1.31 2.63 -13.46
CA THR A 84 -1.44 2.47 -12.00
C THR A 84 -1.42 3.83 -11.28
N VAL A 85 -0.61 4.78 -11.75
CA VAL A 85 -0.54 6.15 -11.24
C VAL A 85 -1.80 6.93 -11.62
N LEU A 86 -2.22 6.87 -12.88
CA LEU A 86 -3.44 7.54 -13.36
C LEU A 86 -4.69 7.07 -12.60
N CYS A 87 -4.85 5.77 -12.41
CA CYS A 87 -5.95 5.20 -11.63
C CYS A 87 -5.89 5.64 -10.16
N GLY A 88 -4.69 5.83 -9.60
CA GLY A 88 -4.48 6.40 -8.27
C GLY A 88 -5.00 7.84 -8.15
N HIS A 89 -4.71 8.69 -9.14
CA HIS A 89 -5.21 10.07 -9.22
C HIS A 89 -6.74 10.12 -9.31
N VAL A 90 -7.32 9.34 -10.23
CA VAL A 90 -8.75 9.31 -10.49
C VAL A 90 -9.56 8.81 -9.28
N ASN A 91 -8.98 7.92 -8.46
CA ASN A 91 -9.62 7.47 -7.23
C ASN A 91 -9.49 8.44 -6.05
N GLY A 92 -8.84 9.60 -6.23
CA GLY A 92 -8.55 10.53 -5.15
C GLY A 92 -7.57 9.97 -4.11
N LYS A 93 -6.86 8.87 -4.44
CA LYS A 93 -5.80 8.32 -3.58
C LYS A 93 -4.51 9.13 -3.68
N ILE A 94 -4.31 9.81 -4.81
CA ILE A 94 -3.24 10.78 -5.01
C ILE A 94 -3.96 12.13 -5.16
N GLY A 95 -4.03 12.90 -4.06
CA GLY A 95 -4.75 14.17 -4.05
C GLY A 95 -4.19 15.14 -5.08
N ASN A 96 -5.06 15.94 -5.70
CA ASN A 96 -4.72 17.11 -6.51
C ASN A 96 -3.95 18.15 -5.68
N LYS A 97 -2.69 17.89 -5.38
CA LYS A 97 -1.72 18.95 -5.08
C LYS A 97 -1.00 19.22 -6.38
N LYS A 98 -1.07 20.49 -6.78
CA LYS A 98 -0.33 21.05 -7.92
C LYS A 98 1.06 20.45 -7.97
N ALA A 99 1.44 20.03 -9.18
CA ALA A 99 2.82 19.80 -9.57
C ALA A 99 3.61 21.10 -9.37
N SER A 100 4.07 21.31 -8.15
CA SER A 100 5.11 22.26 -7.79
C SER A 100 5.68 21.77 -6.47
N ASP A 101 6.95 21.38 -6.53
CA ASP A 101 7.83 20.96 -5.45
C ASP A 101 7.82 19.45 -5.14
N ASN A 102 8.73 18.77 -5.84
CA ASN A 102 9.61 17.71 -5.37
C ASN A 102 9.05 16.69 -4.35
N GLU A 103 8.90 15.46 -4.84
CA GLU A 103 9.51 14.30 -4.17
C GLU A 103 9.13 14.06 -2.69
N GLN A 104 7.86 14.20 -2.33
CA GLN A 104 7.33 13.51 -1.15
C GLN A 104 6.43 12.36 -1.59
N ASN A 105 7.08 11.38 -2.21
CA ASN A 105 6.59 10.01 -2.20
C ASN A 105 6.48 9.63 -0.73
N PHE A 106 5.26 9.63 -0.16
CA PHE A 106 5.07 9.10 1.18
C PHE A 106 5.38 7.62 1.13
N GLU A 107 6.61 7.26 1.47
CA GLU A 107 7.20 5.99 1.10
C GLU A 107 6.33 4.85 1.62
N ARG A 108 5.71 4.13 0.68
CA ARG A 108 5.10 2.82 0.91
C ARG A 108 6.24 1.83 1.00
N GLY A 109 6.31 1.04 2.07
CA GLY A 109 7.48 0.20 2.25
C GLY A 109 7.44 -0.73 3.44
N LEU A 110 8.56 -1.43 3.58
CA LEU A 110 8.90 -2.26 4.72
C LEU A 110 9.74 -1.45 5.71
N TYR A 111 9.57 -1.74 6.99
CA TYR A 111 10.28 -1.08 8.06
C TYR A 111 10.61 -2.04 9.20
N ILE A 112 11.55 -1.58 10.02
CA ILE A 112 11.93 -2.18 11.29
C ILE A 112 11.73 -1.14 12.38
N VAL A 113 11.24 -1.59 13.54
CA VAL A 113 11.23 -0.80 14.78
C VAL A 113 12.06 -1.50 15.82
N THR A 114 12.96 -0.77 16.46
CA THR A 114 13.57 -1.18 17.73
C THR A 114 13.18 -0.19 18.82
N LEU A 115 13.29 -0.62 20.07
CA LEU A 115 12.90 0.20 21.20
C LEU A 115 14.09 0.53 22.10
N ASN A 116 14.00 1.63 22.85
CA ASN A 116 15.02 2.03 23.83
C ASN A 116 14.61 1.73 25.28
N ASN A 117 13.32 1.48 25.55
CA ASN A 117 12.83 1.25 26.90
C ASN A 117 13.37 -0.07 27.50
N GLN A 118 13.81 -0.02 28.77
CA GLN A 118 14.22 -1.20 29.52
C GLN A 118 13.01 -1.96 30.08
N GLN A 119 12.08 -1.23 30.70
CA GLN A 119 10.86 -1.80 31.27
C GLN A 119 9.89 -2.18 30.15
N PRO A 120 9.36 -3.41 30.12
CA PRO A 120 8.44 -3.82 29.06
C PRO A 120 7.18 -2.95 28.99
N ILE A 121 6.80 -2.56 27.76
CA ILE A 121 5.57 -1.82 27.45
C ILE A 121 4.67 -2.72 26.60
N SER A 122 3.37 -2.63 26.80
CA SER A 122 2.42 -3.37 25.95
C SER A 122 2.52 -2.90 24.50
N ALA A 123 2.56 -3.85 23.56
CA ALA A 123 2.66 -3.53 22.13
C ALA A 123 1.48 -2.70 21.58
N ASN A 124 0.36 -2.65 22.31
CA ASN A 124 -0.82 -1.83 22.02
C ASN A 124 -1.18 -0.93 23.22
N ALA A 125 -0.18 -0.34 23.88
CA ALA A 125 -0.37 0.48 25.08
C ALA A 125 -1.34 1.67 24.88
N ASP A 126 -1.50 2.16 23.64
CA ASP A 126 -2.42 3.24 23.32
C ASP A 126 -3.90 2.81 23.24
N ASP A 127 -4.20 1.50 23.15
CA ASP A 127 -5.56 0.97 23.24
C ASP A 127 -5.80 0.21 24.55
N LYS A 128 -6.36 0.92 25.54
CA LYS A 128 -6.67 0.41 26.89
C LYS A 128 -7.52 -0.87 26.87
N ARG A 129 -8.32 -1.12 25.82
CA ARG A 129 -9.21 -2.29 25.73
C ARG A 129 -8.43 -3.58 25.50
N VAL A 130 -7.26 -3.51 24.87
CA VAL A 130 -6.47 -4.68 24.45
C VAL A 130 -5.04 -4.68 24.98
N ALA A 131 -4.58 -3.57 25.57
CA ALA A 131 -3.22 -3.45 26.11
C ALA A 131 -2.85 -4.61 27.05
N HIS A 132 -3.75 -5.00 27.96
CA HIS A 132 -3.54 -6.11 28.91
C HIS A 132 -3.49 -7.50 28.26
N LYS A 133 -3.94 -7.64 26.99
CA LYS A 133 -3.92 -8.90 26.22
C LYS A 133 -2.80 -8.95 25.19
N SER A 134 -2.02 -7.88 25.07
CA SER A 134 -0.96 -7.77 24.07
C SER A 134 0.36 -8.23 24.67
N ILE A 135 1.31 -8.59 23.81
CA ILE A 135 2.66 -8.90 24.28
C ILE A 135 3.32 -7.66 24.89
N MET A 136 4.23 -7.90 25.81
CA MET A 136 5.08 -6.87 26.41
C MET A 136 6.42 -6.85 25.67
N VAL A 137 6.87 -5.66 25.27
CA VAL A 137 8.08 -5.46 24.45
C VAL A 137 8.99 -4.39 25.05
N ASN A 138 10.29 -4.58 24.88
CA ASN A 138 11.34 -3.67 25.33
C ASN A 138 12.49 -3.61 24.31
N LYS A 139 13.63 -3.07 24.72
CA LYS A 139 14.85 -2.96 23.89
C LYS A 139 15.40 -4.27 23.35
N GLU A 140 15.01 -5.42 23.89
CA GLU A 140 15.42 -6.74 23.40
C GLU A 140 14.59 -7.20 22.20
N ASN A 141 13.51 -6.48 21.87
CA ASN A 141 12.59 -6.81 20.80
C ASN A 141 12.82 -5.94 19.56
N CYS A 142 12.62 -6.55 18.40
CA CYS A 142 12.50 -5.85 17.12
C CYS A 142 11.12 -6.12 16.52
N LYS A 143 10.50 -5.13 15.87
CA LYS A 143 9.32 -5.35 15.04
C LYS A 143 9.69 -5.23 13.58
N PHE A 144 9.20 -6.16 12.76
CA PHE A 144 9.20 -6.03 11.30
C PHE A 144 7.76 -5.76 10.84
N GLY A 145 7.59 -4.94 9.80
CA GLY A 145 6.27 -4.74 9.23
C GLY A 145 6.25 -3.88 7.98
N LYS A 146 5.04 -3.68 7.47
CA LYS A 146 4.79 -2.85 6.28
C LYS A 146 3.89 -1.64 6.54
N ALA A 147 4.01 -0.62 5.71
CA ALA A 147 3.13 0.53 5.74
C ALA A 147 2.87 1.07 4.34
N ALA A 148 1.63 1.48 4.07
CA ALA A 148 1.28 2.28 2.90
C ALA A 148 1.81 3.73 2.99
N ASN A 149 2.10 4.19 4.21
CA ASN A 149 2.70 5.49 4.49
C ASN A 149 3.61 5.35 5.72
N LEU A 150 4.93 5.29 5.48
CA LEU A 150 5.92 5.10 6.53
C LEU A 150 5.94 6.24 7.56
N SER A 151 5.71 7.49 7.14
CA SER A 151 5.69 8.66 8.03
C SER A 151 4.53 8.61 9.04
N ASN A 152 3.32 8.29 8.58
CA ASN A 152 2.17 8.11 9.47
C ASN A 152 2.37 6.91 10.39
N ARG A 153 2.94 5.81 9.87
CA ARG A 153 3.22 4.64 10.68
C ARG A 153 4.21 4.94 11.81
N ARG A 154 5.26 5.72 11.54
CA ARG A 154 6.23 6.19 12.55
C ARG A 154 5.53 6.96 13.67
N LYS A 155 4.67 7.94 13.32
CA LYS A 155 3.89 8.71 14.31
C LYS A 155 3.03 7.82 15.21
N ASN A 156 2.47 6.74 14.67
CA ASN A 156 1.70 5.78 15.47
C ASN A 156 2.58 5.09 16.52
N TYR A 157 3.80 4.67 16.17
CA TYR A 157 4.72 4.11 17.16
C TYR A 157 5.12 5.12 18.23
N TYR A 158 5.38 6.37 17.85
CA TYR A 158 5.71 7.43 18.80
C TYR A 158 4.56 7.66 19.80
N LYS A 159 3.31 7.61 19.33
CA LYS A 159 2.13 7.69 20.19
C LYS A 159 2.05 6.52 21.18
N THR A 160 2.36 5.30 20.76
CA THR A 160 2.25 4.10 21.60
C THR A 160 3.38 3.98 22.62
N PHE A 161 4.62 4.30 22.23
CA PHE A 161 5.82 4.00 23.04
C PHE A 161 6.57 5.24 23.55
N GLY A 162 6.23 6.45 23.07
CA GLY A 162 7.06 7.65 23.24
C GLY A 162 8.09 7.78 22.12
N GLU A 163 8.29 8.99 21.61
CA GLU A 163 9.21 9.25 20.49
C GLU A 163 10.67 8.89 20.86
N GLU A 164 11.08 9.19 22.08
CA GLU A 164 12.40 8.88 22.64
C GLU A 164 12.68 7.38 22.75
N ASN A 165 11.63 6.55 22.78
CA ASN A 165 11.75 5.11 22.93
C ASN A 165 11.74 4.37 21.59
N VAL A 166 11.57 5.04 20.45
CA VAL A 166 11.34 4.38 19.16
C VAL A 166 12.44 4.72 18.17
N ASN A 167 13.15 3.69 17.69
CA ASN A 167 13.98 3.80 16.50
C ASN A 167 13.22 3.23 15.31
N PHE A 168 12.60 4.12 14.52
CA PHE A 168 11.85 3.73 13.32
C PHE A 168 12.75 3.77 12.08
N GLN A 169 12.97 2.62 11.46
CA GLN A 169 13.86 2.45 10.32
C GLN A 169 13.09 1.93 9.09
N PRO A 170 12.71 2.81 8.14
CA PRO A 170 12.40 2.37 6.79
C PRO A 170 13.58 1.59 6.21
N ILE A 171 13.30 0.49 5.50
CA ILE A 171 14.34 -0.31 4.87
C ILE A 171 14.19 -0.35 3.35
N PHE A 172 12.98 -0.62 2.84
CA PHE A 172 12.75 -0.80 1.40
C PHE A 172 11.42 -0.18 1.00
N SER A 173 11.41 0.54 -0.13
CA SER A 173 10.19 0.99 -0.80
C SER A 173 9.90 0.08 -2.00
N LEU A 174 8.66 -0.40 -2.11
CA LEU A 174 8.20 -1.29 -3.18
C LEU A 174 6.66 -1.30 -3.27
N SER A 175 6.11 -1.75 -4.39
CA SER A 175 4.66 -1.86 -4.61
C SER A 175 4.05 -3.05 -3.84
N GLU A 176 4.67 -4.22 -3.92
CA GLU A 176 4.15 -5.51 -3.45
C GLU A 176 4.44 -5.79 -1.94
N ILE A 177 4.36 -4.76 -1.08
CA ILE A 177 4.68 -4.88 0.36
C ILE A 177 3.91 -5.98 1.09
N ASP A 178 2.70 -6.30 0.64
CA ASP A 178 1.85 -7.30 1.29
C ASP A 178 2.38 -8.72 1.09
N VAL A 179 2.81 -9.04 -0.14
CA VAL A 179 3.39 -10.34 -0.48
C VAL A 179 4.79 -10.44 0.10
N ALA A 180 5.60 -9.39 -0.06
CA ALA A 180 6.95 -9.33 0.47
C ALA A 180 6.99 -9.53 2.00
N GLU A 181 6.18 -8.79 2.77
CA GLU A 181 6.12 -8.93 4.23
C GLU A 181 5.80 -10.38 4.65
N LYS A 182 4.83 -11.00 3.98
CA LYS A 182 4.42 -12.38 4.27
C LYS A 182 5.57 -13.36 4.07
N GLU A 183 6.30 -13.26 2.96
CA GLU A 183 7.43 -14.15 2.67
C GLU A 183 8.60 -13.93 3.63
N VAL A 184 8.87 -12.68 3.99
CA VAL A 184 9.90 -12.34 4.99
C VAL A 184 9.53 -12.90 6.38
N LEU A 185 8.29 -12.73 6.82
CA LEU A 185 7.82 -13.26 8.10
C LEU A 185 7.82 -14.80 8.18
N LYS A 186 7.80 -15.51 7.04
CA LYS A 186 8.03 -16.96 7.00
C LYS A 186 9.49 -17.29 7.30
N LYS A 187 10.44 -16.54 6.72
CA LYS A 187 11.89 -16.71 7.01
C LYS A 187 12.23 -16.33 8.46
N LEU A 188 11.53 -15.35 9.02
CA LEU A 188 11.71 -14.92 10.41
C LEU A 188 10.96 -15.76 11.44
N ARG A 189 10.30 -16.86 11.04
CA ARG A 189 9.37 -17.64 11.88
C ARG A 189 9.94 -18.06 13.24
N GLN A 190 11.22 -18.41 13.30
CA GLN A 190 11.88 -18.87 14.53
C GLN A 190 12.09 -17.76 15.56
N PHE A 191 12.12 -16.50 15.12
CA PHE A 191 12.31 -15.34 15.99
C PHE A 191 10.99 -14.72 16.46
N ARG A 192 9.87 -15.06 15.82
CA ARG A 192 8.55 -14.50 16.10
C ARG A 192 8.02 -14.93 17.46
N GLN A 193 7.70 -13.95 18.30
CA GLN A 193 7.08 -14.20 19.61
C GLN A 193 5.61 -14.58 19.46
N LEU A 194 5.11 -15.41 20.37
CA LEU A 194 3.69 -15.74 20.47
C LEU A 194 2.95 -14.67 21.28
N SER A 195 1.76 -14.31 20.83
CA SER A 195 0.82 -13.53 21.62
C SER A 195 0.26 -14.35 22.77
N PRO A 196 -0.37 -13.73 23.78
CA PRO A 196 -1.09 -14.45 24.83
C PRO A 196 -2.17 -15.40 24.30
N SER A 197 -2.69 -15.14 23.09
CA SER A 197 -3.64 -16.02 22.39
C SER A 197 -2.99 -17.12 21.55
N GLY A 198 -1.66 -17.29 21.60
CA GLY A 198 -0.93 -18.35 20.91
C GLY A 198 -0.59 -18.08 19.44
N TYR A 199 -0.86 -16.88 18.92
CA TYR A 199 -0.54 -16.52 17.53
C TYR A 199 0.85 -15.89 17.41
N ARG A 200 1.60 -16.23 16.36
CA ARG A 200 2.88 -15.57 16.08
C ARG A 200 2.66 -14.10 15.69
N THR A 201 3.31 -13.18 16.39
CA THR A 201 3.27 -11.74 16.12
C THR A 201 4.36 -11.33 15.15
N GLU A 202 4.39 -10.06 14.71
CA GLU A 202 5.53 -9.50 13.96
C GLU A 202 6.61 -8.92 14.87
N TRP A 203 6.49 -9.08 16.19
CA TRP A 203 7.55 -8.79 17.14
C TRP A 203 8.47 -10.01 17.27
N LEU A 204 9.76 -9.74 17.26
CA LEU A 204 10.85 -10.69 17.13
C LEU A 204 11.76 -10.57 18.35
N TYR A 205 12.29 -11.70 18.79
CA TYR A 205 13.26 -11.80 19.89
C TYR A 205 14.50 -12.56 19.43
N GLY A 206 15.68 -12.16 19.91
CA GLY A 206 16.94 -12.84 19.60
C GLY A 206 17.45 -12.61 18.17
N VAL A 207 17.03 -11.53 17.50
CA VAL A 207 17.52 -11.15 16.17
C VAL A 207 17.72 -9.63 16.10
N SER A 208 18.81 -9.20 15.46
CA SER A 208 19.12 -7.78 15.29
C SER A 208 18.35 -7.15 14.13
N SER A 209 18.13 -5.84 14.16
CA SER A 209 17.57 -5.07 13.03
C SER A 209 18.40 -5.24 11.75
N TYR A 210 19.72 -5.28 11.86
CA TYR A 210 20.62 -5.52 10.73
C TYR A 210 20.38 -6.88 10.08
N SER A 211 20.29 -7.95 10.88
CA SER A 211 20.00 -9.30 10.38
C SER A 211 18.62 -9.38 9.71
N ILE A 212 17.60 -8.72 10.28
CA ILE A 212 16.26 -8.64 9.67
C ILE A 212 16.33 -7.95 8.31
N ALA A 213 17.04 -6.83 8.19
CA ALA A 213 17.18 -6.11 6.93
C ALA A 213 17.87 -6.96 5.85
N ASN A 214 18.93 -7.68 6.20
CA ASN A 214 19.62 -8.59 5.28
C ASN A 214 18.74 -9.77 4.84
N ILE A 215 18.02 -10.40 5.78
CA ILE A 215 17.05 -11.47 5.45
C ILE A 215 15.97 -10.92 4.51
N THR A 216 15.49 -9.70 4.77
CA THR A 216 14.49 -9.06 3.94
C THR A 216 15.00 -8.87 2.51
N GLU A 217 16.20 -8.29 2.36
CA GLU A 217 16.85 -8.08 1.07
C GLU A 217 17.00 -9.37 0.27
N LEU A 218 17.53 -10.42 0.90
CA LEU A 218 17.68 -11.74 0.26
C LEU A 218 16.35 -12.31 -0.21
N VAL A 219 15.27 -12.13 0.56
CA VAL A 219 13.92 -12.55 0.16
C VAL A 219 13.45 -11.74 -1.06
N LEU A 220 13.59 -10.41 -1.04
CA LEU A 220 13.18 -9.56 -2.15
C LEU A 220 13.92 -9.92 -3.45
N ILE A 221 15.24 -10.09 -3.38
CA ILE A 221 16.08 -10.52 -4.51
C ILE A 221 15.63 -11.89 -5.03
N SER A 222 15.43 -12.86 -4.14
CA SER A 222 15.05 -14.22 -4.54
C SER A 222 13.69 -14.31 -5.24
N LEU A 223 12.79 -13.36 -4.95
CA LEU A 223 11.47 -13.27 -5.54
C LEU A 223 11.42 -12.34 -6.77
N GLY A 224 12.55 -11.68 -7.10
CA GLY A 224 12.61 -10.72 -8.19
C GLY A 224 11.78 -9.45 -7.95
N PHE A 225 11.55 -9.06 -6.70
CA PHE A 225 10.81 -7.83 -6.41
C PHE A 225 11.70 -6.61 -6.68
N PRO A 226 11.25 -5.63 -7.50
CA PRO A 226 11.93 -4.35 -7.60
C PRO A 226 11.74 -3.57 -6.30
N TYR A 227 12.83 -2.99 -5.77
CA TYR A 227 12.77 -2.17 -4.57
C TYR A 227 13.78 -1.02 -4.62
N LYS A 228 13.46 0.08 -3.92
CA LYS A 228 14.40 1.14 -3.56
C LYS A 228 14.92 0.90 -2.14
N ASP A 229 16.23 0.83 -1.95
CA ASP A 229 16.87 0.74 -0.64
C ASP A 229 16.86 2.10 0.07
N LEU A 230 16.13 2.20 1.18
CA LEU A 230 15.97 3.42 1.97
C LEU A 230 17.01 3.56 3.07
N ARG A 231 17.90 2.57 3.24
CA ARG A 231 18.94 2.56 4.28
C ARG A 231 20.12 3.46 3.88
N LEU A 232 20.37 3.62 2.58
CA LEU A 232 21.52 4.34 2.04
C LEU A 232 21.34 5.85 2.03
N ASP A 233 20.09 6.33 2.02
CA ASP A 233 19.74 7.76 1.92
C ASP A 233 20.12 8.56 3.19
N LYS A 234 20.63 7.92 4.26
CA LYS A 234 21.00 8.58 5.53
C LYS A 234 22.49 8.94 5.69
N LYS A 235 23.34 8.68 4.69
CA LYS A 235 24.79 9.02 4.78
C LYS A 235 25.15 10.47 4.39
N GLY A 236 24.16 11.37 4.25
CA GLY A 236 24.33 12.70 3.64
C GLY A 236 23.93 13.91 4.48
N THR A 237 23.93 13.82 5.82
CA THR A 237 23.72 14.98 6.72
C THR A 237 24.66 14.94 7.91
#